data_AF-A0A0R3THJ6-F1
#
_entry.id   AF-A0A0R3THJ6-F1
#
_cell.length_a   1.000
_cell.length_b   1.000
_cell.length_c   1.000
_cell.angle_alpha   90.00
_cell.angle_beta   90.00
_cell.angle_gamma   90.00
#
_symmetry.space_group_name_H-M   'P 1'
#
loop_
_entity.id
_entity.type
_entity.pdbx_description
1 polymer ?
#
loop_
_entity_poly.entity_id
_entity_poly.type
_entity_poly.pdbx_seq_one_letter_code
_entity_poly.pdbx_strand_id
1 'polypeptide(L)' 'MADRTRSILFKTKLCACFMSGKLCFEGKSCTFAHGYAELRSVSAHPRYRTRLCRYISLGMECPYGERCFFIHPQ' A
#
# COMPACT_ATOMS: atom_id res chain seq x y z
N MET A 1 -11.80 -11.21 -12.64
CA MET A 1 -11.24 -11.43 -11.30
C MET A 1 -10.06 -10.48 -11.11
N ALA A 2 -10.23 -9.36 -10.39
CA ALA A 2 -9.13 -8.42 -10.17
C ALA A 2 -8.19 -9.00 -9.10
N ASP A 3 -6.99 -9.39 -9.50
CA ASP A 3 -5.92 -9.83 -8.61
C ASP A 3 -5.48 -8.66 -7.70
N ARG A 4 -6.05 -8.60 -6.49
CA ARG A 4 -5.80 -7.51 -5.52
C ARG A 4 -4.38 -7.54 -4.95
N THR A 5 -3.69 -8.68 -5.06
CA THR A 5 -2.29 -8.91 -4.68
C THR A 5 -1.27 -8.10 -5.48
N ARG A 6 -1.64 -7.63 -6.68
CA ARG A 6 -0.84 -6.71 -7.51
C ARG A 6 -0.79 -5.27 -7.00
N SER A 7 -1.63 -4.91 -6.04
CA SER A 7 -1.63 -3.56 -5.47
C SER A 7 -0.46 -3.40 -4.50
N ILE A 8 0.27 -2.30 -4.65
CA ILE A 8 1.37 -1.92 -3.74
C ILE A 8 0.89 -1.70 -2.29
N LEU A 9 -0.41 -1.47 -2.09
CA LEU A 9 -1.04 -1.26 -0.80
C LEU A 9 -1.56 -2.55 -0.17
N PHE A 10 -1.45 -3.68 -0.87
CA PHE A 10 -2.01 -4.93 -0.40
C PHE A 10 -1.28 -5.41 0.86
N LYS A 11 -2.04 -5.48 1.96
CA LYS A 11 -1.60 -5.89 3.30
C LYS A 11 -0.49 -5.02 3.87
N THR A 12 -0.45 -3.73 3.53
CA THR A 12 0.55 -2.79 4.06
C THR A 12 0.08 -2.03 5.31
N LYS A 13 -1.14 -2.29 5.76
CA LYS A 13 -1.73 -1.76 6.99
C LYS A 13 -2.47 -2.89 7.70
N LEU A 14 -2.51 -2.83 9.04
CA LEU A 14 -3.26 -3.78 9.86
C LEU A 14 -4.78 -3.56 9.69
N CYS A 15 -5.52 -4.66 9.68
CA CYS A 15 -6.97 -4.64 9.62
C CYS A 15 -7.55 -4.16 10.95
N ALA A 16 -8.35 -3.08 10.93
CA ALA A 16 -8.93 -2.52 12.15
C ALA A 16 -9.88 -3.49 12.88
N CYS A 17 -10.67 -4.28 12.14
CA CYS A 17 -11.54 -5.30 12.74
C CYS A 17 -10.73 -6.34 13.50
N PHE A 18 -9.68 -6.88 12.86
CA PHE A 18 -8.79 -7.85 13.49
C PHE A 18 -8.06 -7.27 14.71
N MET A 19 -7.56 -6.04 14.60
CA MET A 19 -6.93 -5.32 15.72
C MET A 19 -7.90 -5.08 16.89
N SER A 20 -9.19 -4.94 16.60
CA SER A 20 -10.24 -4.78 17.61
C SER A 20 -10.78 -6.12 18.13
N GLY A 21 -10.20 -7.26 17.73
CA GLY A 21 -10.69 -8.61 18.07
C GLY A 21 -12.04 -8.97 17.43
N LYS A 22 -12.48 -8.22 16.42
CA LYS A 22 -13.73 -8.45 15.69
C LYS A 22 -13.50 -9.35 14.49
N LEU A 23 -14.54 -10.08 14.10
CA LEU A 23 -14.55 -10.86 12.86
C LEU A 23 -14.38 -9.91 11.66
N CYS A 24 -13.44 -10.24 10.76
CA CYS A 24 -13.31 -9.56 9.47
C CYS A 24 -14.17 -10.26 8.43
N PHE A 25 -15.17 -9.55 7.88
CA PHE A 25 -16.07 -10.08 6.85
C PHE A 25 -15.36 -10.41 5.52
N GLU A 26 -14.23 -9.74 5.22
CA GLU A 26 -13.44 -10.01 4.01
C GLU A 26 -12.61 -11.31 4.12
N GLY A 27 -12.44 -11.86 5.33
CA GLY A 27 -11.66 -13.07 5.57
C GLY A 27 -10.27 -13.03 4.92
N LYS A 28 -9.93 -14.07 4.14
CA LYS A 28 -8.64 -14.18 3.44
C LYS A 28 -8.47 -13.18 2.28
N SER A 29 -9.57 -12.59 1.81
CA SER A 29 -9.58 -11.59 0.74
C SER A 29 -9.37 -10.17 1.24
N CYS A 30 -9.18 -10.00 2.56
CA CYS A 30 -8.90 -8.71 3.16
C CYS A 30 -7.64 -8.08 2.55
N THR A 31 -7.76 -6.83 2.12
CA THR A 31 -6.63 -6.03 1.61
C THR A 31 -5.75 -5.49 2.73
N PHE A 32 -6.15 -5.68 3.99
CA PHE A 32 -5.41 -5.33 5.20
C PHE A 32 -4.85 -6.60 5.84
N ALA A 33 -3.78 -6.46 6.63
CA ALA A 33 -3.12 -7.57 7.29
C ALA A 33 -3.84 -7.97 8.59
N HIS A 34 -4.14 -9.26 8.78
CA HIS A 34 -4.64 -9.84 10.04
C HIS A 34 -3.49 -10.21 10.98
N GLY A 35 -2.62 -9.24 11.25
CA GLY A 35 -1.45 -9.39 12.11
C GLY A 35 -0.13 -9.11 11.41
N TYR A 36 0.96 -9.09 12.17
CA TYR A 36 2.29 -8.74 11.68
C TYR A 36 2.86 -9.77 10.68
N ALA A 37 2.45 -11.04 10.78
CA ALA A 37 2.86 -12.07 9.84
C ALA A 37 2.37 -11.81 8.41
N GLU A 38 1.23 -11.12 8.27
CA GLU A 38 0.65 -10.75 6.98
C GLU A 38 1.03 -9.33 6.55
N LEU A 39 1.63 -8.53 7.43
CA LEU A 39 1.95 -7.13 7.20
C LEU A 39 3.15 -7.00 6.27
N ARG A 40 2.93 -6.40 5.10
CA ARG A 40 3.95 -6.22 4.05
C ARG A 40 4.51 -4.80 4.10
N SER A 41 5.82 -4.66 3.93
CA SER A 41 6.43 -3.35 3.71
C SER A 41 6.19 -2.89 2.27
N VAL A 42 5.76 -1.65 2.10
CA VAL A 42 5.51 -1.10 0.75
C VAL A 42 6.82 -1.03 -0.04
N SER A 43 7.93 -0.74 0.64
CA SER A 43 9.26 -0.64 0.03
C SER A 43 9.78 -1.94 -0.58
N ALA A 44 9.32 -3.09 -0.09
CA ALA A 44 9.68 -4.39 -0.66
C ALA A 44 8.85 -4.77 -1.89
N HIS A 45 7.81 -4.01 -2.25
CA HIS A 45 7.00 -4.33 -3.41
C HIS A 45 7.78 -4.07 -4.70
N PRO A 46 7.80 -4.99 -5.69
CA PRO A 46 8.52 -4.82 -6.97
C PRO A 46 8.09 -3.63 -7.84
N ARG A 47 7.09 -2.85 -7.40
CA ARG A 47 6.55 -1.67 -8.09
C ARG A 47 6.68 -0.40 -7.26
N TYR A 48 7.33 -0.48 -6.10
CA TYR A 48 7.63 0.69 -5.30
C TYR A 48 8.70 1.52 -5.98
N ARG A 49 8.42 2.81 -6.17
CA ARG A 49 9.33 3.78 -6.82
C ARG A 49 9.88 3.26 -8.16
N THR A 50 9.04 2.64 -9.00
CA THR A 50 9.42 2.22 -10.36
C THR A 50 8.90 3.13 -11.47
N ARG A 51 7.96 4.03 -11.15
CA ARG A 51 7.42 5.02 -12.09
C ARG A 51 7.53 6.41 -11.47
N LEU A 52 7.71 7.44 -12.31
CA LEU A 52 7.76 8.83 -11.88
C LEU A 52 6.42 9.29 -11.28
N CYS A 53 6.49 10.13 -10.25
CA CYS A 53 5.32 10.74 -9.65
C CYS A 53 4.72 11.77 -10.61
N ARG A 54 3.44 11.60 -10.96
CA ARG A 54 2.75 12.52 -11.88
C ARG A 54 2.84 14.00 -11.45
N TYR A 55 2.73 14.29 -10.15
CA TYR A 55 2.80 15.68 -9.65
C TYR A 55 4.18 16.29 -9.87
N ILE A 56 5.23 15.59 -9.41
CA ILE A 56 6.61 16.04 -9.60
C ILE A 56 6.99 16.11 -11.08
N SER A 57 6.54 15.15 -11.90
CA SER A 57 6.75 15.20 -13.36
C SER A 57 6.08 16.38 -14.05
N LEU A 58 5.04 16.95 -13.44
CA LEU A 58 4.37 18.17 -13.90
C LEU A 58 4.94 19.44 -13.26
N GLY A 59 6.01 19.33 -12.45
CA GLY A 59 6.59 20.45 -11.71
C GLY A 59 5.72 20.95 -10.54
N MET A 60 4.78 20.14 -10.07
CA MET A 60 3.91 20.47 -8.95
C MET A 60 4.37 19.79 -7.66
N GLU A 61 4.04 20.41 -6.52
CA GLU A 61 4.23 19.76 -5.21
C GLU A 61 3.37 18.49 -5.11
N CYS A 62 3.99 17.40 -4.62
CA CYS A 62 3.28 16.16 -4.40
C CYS A 62 2.59 16.19 -3.03
N PRO A 63 1.25 16.06 -2.94
CA PRO A 63 0.53 16.10 -1.65
C PRO A 63 0.87 14.89 -0.76
N TYR A 64 1.52 13.86 -1.30
CA TYR A 64 1.92 12.66 -0.57
C TYR A 64 3.35 12.74 0.01
N GLY A 65 4.16 13.70 -0.44
CA GLY A 65 5.55 13.88 0.00
C GLY A 65 6.36 12.58 -0.02
N GLU A 66 7.10 12.31 1.07
CA GLU A 66 7.92 11.11 1.27
C GLU A 66 7.14 9.78 1.26
N ARG A 67 5.82 9.83 1.50
CA ARG A 67 4.95 8.65 1.48
C ARG A 67 4.51 8.27 0.07
N CYS A 68 4.89 9.07 -0.94
CA CYS A 68 4.60 8.78 -2.32
C CYS A 68 5.27 7.45 -2.74
N PHE A 69 4.52 6.62 -3.44
CA PHE A 69 5.01 5.34 -3.94
C PHE A 69 5.72 5.45 -5.29
N PHE A 70 5.80 6.66 -5.83
CA PHE A 70 6.38 6.97 -7.12
C PHE A 70 7.71 7.73 -6.94
N ILE A 71 8.55 7.70 -7.97
CA ILE A 71 9.88 8.34 -7.96
C ILE A 71 9.70 9.86 -7.96
N HIS A 72 10.35 10.55 -7.02
CA HIS A 72 10.58 11.98 -7.02
C HIS A 72 12.05 12.20 -7.40
N PRO A 73 12.37 12.52 -8.66
CA PRO A 73 13.74 12.88 -9.03
C PRO A 73 14.13 14.14 -8.25
N GLN A 74 15.35 14.12 -7.71
CA GLN A 74 15.94 15.23 -6.96
C GLN A 74 16.33 16.37 -7.88
#